data_AF-A0A2I0PW65-F1
#
_entry.id   AF-A0A2I0PW65-F1
#
_cell.length_a   1.000
_cell.length_b   1.000
_cell.length_c   1.000
_cell.angle_alpha   90.00
_cell.angle_beta   90.00
_cell.angle_gamma   90.00
#
_symmetry.space_group_name_H-M   'P 1'
#
loop_
_entity.id
_entity.type
_entity.pdbx_description
1 polymer ?
#
loop_
_entity_poly.entity_id
_entity_poly.type
_entity_poly.pdbx_seq_one_letter_code
_entity_poly.pdbx_strand_id
1 'polypeptide(L)'
;MILLIRGRGISTGKASGPLLVSPQPISFLGGVDPESGIIVEKGHPLNGQCIAGKVLVFPYGKGSTVGSYVLYALSQNKHAPTAIVNAEAEAIIATGAIIGKIPMIDRIDVSLTRLKDGTHVTVDGGIGEMEYEGELAPA
;
A
#
# COMPACT_ATOMS: atom_id res chain seq x y z
N MET A 1 9.86 -1.82 20.28
CA MET A 1 8.92 -2.95 20.39
C MET A 1 8.48 -3.32 18.99
N ILE A 2 8.37 -4.61 18.66
CA ILE A 2 7.85 -5.07 17.36
C ILE A 2 6.53 -5.78 17.61
N LEU A 3 5.49 -5.38 16.89
CA LEU A 3 4.18 -6.03 16.88
C LEU A 3 4.05 -6.84 15.60
N LEU A 4 3.63 -8.09 15.71
CA LEU A 4 3.30 -8.91 14.54
C LEU A 4 1.81 -8.73 14.24
N ILE A 5 1.52 -8.22 13.04
CA ILE A 5 0.18 -8.04 12.50
C ILE A 5 -0.01 -9.08 11.40
N ARG A 6 -1.12 -9.81 11.44
CA ARG A 6 -1.42 -10.85 10.46
C ARG A 6 -2.53 -10.42 9.52
N GLY A 7 -2.43 -10.86 8.28
CA GLY A 7 -3.47 -10.69 7.27
C GLY A 7 -3.46 -11.84 6.29
N ARG A 8 -3.96 -11.58 5.09
CA ARG A 8 -3.93 -12.50 3.95
C ARG A 8 -2.88 -12.03 2.95
N GLY A 9 -1.96 -12.92 2.58
CA GLY A 9 -0.99 -12.68 1.51
C GLY A 9 -1.65 -12.63 0.13
N ILE A 10 -1.28 -11.65 -0.68
CA ILE A 10 -1.82 -11.43 -2.03
C ILE A 10 -0.71 -11.50 -3.10
N SER A 11 0.40 -10.80 -2.87
CA SER A 11 1.53 -10.76 -3.78
C SER A 11 2.80 -11.06 -2.99
N THR A 12 3.53 -12.08 -3.43
CA THR A 12 4.71 -12.60 -2.72
C THR A 12 5.87 -11.61 -2.67
N GLY A 13 6.74 -11.78 -1.68
CA GLY A 13 7.96 -11.00 -1.50
C GLY A 13 7.98 -10.35 -0.12
N LYS A 14 9.15 -9.83 0.28
CA LYS A 14 9.35 -9.17 1.57
C LYS A 14 9.99 -7.81 1.34
N ALA A 15 9.41 -6.76 1.91
CA ALA A 15 9.91 -5.40 1.76
C ALA A 15 9.62 -4.57 3.02
N SER A 16 10.46 -3.56 3.24
CA SER A 16 10.38 -2.68 4.41
C SER A 16 10.37 -1.22 4.01
N GLY A 17 9.72 -0.40 4.82
CA GLY A 17 9.67 1.04 4.59
C GLY A 17 8.79 1.76 5.62
N PRO A 18 8.86 3.09 5.65
CA PRO A 18 7.95 3.88 6.46
C PRO A 18 6.53 3.83 5.89
N LEU A 19 5.54 3.72 6.77
CA LEU A 19 4.13 3.76 6.39
C LEU A 19 3.76 5.11 5.78
N LEU A 20 2.93 5.05 4.75
CA LEU A 20 2.13 6.15 4.25
C LEU A 20 0.67 5.69 4.25
N VAL A 21 -0.11 6.17 5.22
CA VAL A 21 -1.46 5.72 5.52
C VAL A 21 -2.48 6.71 4.97
N SER A 22 -3.36 6.22 4.10
CA SER A 22 -4.54 6.94 3.64
C SER A 22 -5.78 6.41 4.36
N PRO A 23 -6.62 7.29 4.94
CA PRO A 23 -7.95 6.90 5.39
C PRO A 23 -8.94 6.75 4.22
N GLN A 24 -8.56 7.17 3.00
CA GLN A 24 -9.41 7.15 1.81
C GLN A 24 -8.89 6.19 0.72
N PRO A 25 -9.79 5.64 -0.12
CA PRO A 25 -9.41 4.84 -1.28
C PRO A 25 -8.55 5.61 -2.29
N ILE A 26 -7.56 4.92 -2.86
CA ILE A 26 -6.63 5.49 -3.85
C ILE A 26 -7.03 5.07 -5.26
N SER A 27 -7.08 6.03 -6.19
CA SER A 27 -7.25 5.75 -7.62
C SER A 27 -5.88 5.64 -8.26
N PHE A 28 -5.53 4.46 -8.75
CA PHE A 28 -4.40 4.32 -9.66
C PHE A 28 -4.78 4.69 -11.10
N LEU A 29 -6.01 5.10 -11.38
CA LEU A 29 -6.40 5.70 -12.65
C LEU A 29 -6.50 7.23 -12.47
N GLY A 30 -5.44 7.95 -12.87
CA GLY A 30 -5.40 9.41 -12.82
C GLY A 30 -5.25 10.02 -11.42
N GLY A 31 -5.22 9.21 -10.36
CA GLY A 31 -4.98 9.69 -8.99
C GLY A 31 -3.53 9.63 -8.53
N VAL A 32 -2.69 8.86 -9.23
CA VAL A 32 -1.23 8.78 -9.03
C VAL A 32 -0.54 9.01 -10.36
N ASP A 33 0.46 9.87 -10.36
CA ASP A 33 1.32 10.11 -11.53
C ASP A 33 2.36 8.96 -11.65
N PRO A 34 2.33 8.15 -12.72
CA PRO A 34 3.25 7.03 -12.91
C PRO A 34 4.72 7.45 -13.09
N GLU A 35 4.99 8.69 -13.49
CA GLU A 35 6.33 9.19 -13.75
C GLU A 35 7.01 9.79 -12.51
N SER A 36 6.26 10.01 -11.42
CA SER A 36 6.80 10.59 -10.18
C SER A 36 6.42 9.82 -8.91
N GLY A 37 5.39 8.97 -8.98
CA GLY A 37 4.80 8.33 -7.80
C GLY A 37 4.04 9.28 -6.89
N ILE A 38 3.77 10.51 -7.34
CA ILE A 38 3.03 11.51 -6.56
C ILE A 38 1.54 11.26 -6.70
N ILE A 39 0.81 11.30 -5.58
CA ILE A 39 -0.65 11.30 -5.57
C ILE A 39 -1.13 12.69 -6.03
N VAL A 40 -1.76 12.75 -7.20
CA VAL A 40 -2.19 13.99 -7.86
C VAL A 40 -3.69 14.26 -7.75
N GLU A 41 -4.45 13.33 -7.21
CA GLU A 41 -5.90 13.49 -7.02
C GLU A 41 -6.21 14.65 -6.09
N LYS A 42 -6.87 15.68 -6.63
CA LYS A 42 -7.26 16.87 -5.86
C LYS A 42 -8.24 16.52 -4.75
N GLY A 43 -7.97 17.01 -3.54
CA GLY A 43 -8.81 16.75 -2.37
C GLY A 43 -8.55 15.40 -1.68
N HIS A 44 -7.70 14.54 -2.24
CA HIS A 44 -7.25 13.35 -1.53
C HIS A 44 -6.34 13.74 -0.34
N PRO A 45 -6.46 13.10 0.84
CA PRO A 45 -5.67 13.43 2.04
C PRO A 45 -4.14 13.38 1.80
N LEU A 46 -3.71 12.50 0.90
CA LEU A 46 -2.30 12.35 0.52
C LEU A 46 -1.92 13.12 -0.75
N ASN A 47 -2.72 14.08 -1.21
CA ASN A 47 -2.38 14.88 -2.39
C ASN A 47 -1.00 15.55 -2.23
N GLY A 48 -0.13 15.38 -3.24
CA GLY A 48 1.25 15.88 -3.23
C GLY A 48 2.26 14.95 -2.53
N GLN A 49 1.83 13.86 -1.88
CA GLN A 49 2.73 12.88 -1.28
C GLN A 49 3.24 11.88 -2.32
N CYS A 50 4.50 11.47 -2.19
CA CYS A 50 5.11 10.44 -3.04
C CYS A 50 5.02 9.06 -2.36
N ILE A 51 4.57 8.06 -3.11
CA ILE A 51 4.44 6.68 -2.64
C ILE A 51 5.73 5.86 -2.80
N ALA A 52 6.69 6.35 -3.60
CA ALA A 52 7.93 5.65 -3.87
C ALA A 52 8.73 5.43 -2.57
N GLY A 53 9.21 4.20 -2.37
CA GLY A 53 9.98 3.88 -1.15
C GLY A 53 9.13 3.75 0.13
N LYS A 54 7.80 3.83 0.05
CA LYS A 54 6.88 3.75 1.19
C LYS A 54 6.17 2.40 1.25
N VAL A 55 5.69 2.03 2.42
CA VAL A 55 4.67 0.99 2.54
C VAL A 55 3.32 1.70 2.52
N LEU A 56 2.59 1.54 1.41
CA LEU A 56 1.36 2.29 1.14
C LEU A 56 0.16 1.55 1.73
N VAL A 57 -0.57 2.23 2.62
CA VAL A 57 -1.70 1.66 3.34
C VAL A 57 -2.97 2.43 3.00
N PHE A 58 -4.02 1.75 2.56
CA PHE A 58 -5.29 2.39 2.20
C PHE A 58 -6.44 1.36 2.24
N PRO A 59 -7.72 1.76 2.33
CA PRO A 59 -8.81 0.81 2.52
C PRO A 59 -8.97 -0.18 1.36
N TYR A 60 -9.14 0.36 0.15
CA TYR A 60 -9.34 -0.37 -1.11
C TYR A 60 -8.98 0.54 -2.29
N GLY A 61 -8.76 -0.03 -3.48
CA GLY A 61 -8.56 0.77 -4.69
C GLY A 61 -9.87 1.34 -5.22
N LYS A 62 -9.84 2.47 -5.93
CA LYS A 62 -11.02 2.97 -6.66
C LYS A 62 -10.76 3.02 -8.17
N GLY A 63 -11.82 2.78 -8.94
CA GLY A 63 -11.78 2.72 -10.41
C GLY A 63 -11.71 1.29 -10.94
N SER A 64 -12.32 1.05 -12.11
CA SER A 64 -12.77 -0.31 -12.47
C SER A 64 -12.05 -0.98 -13.65
N THR A 65 -11.08 -0.32 -14.28
CA THR A 65 -10.59 -0.78 -15.60
C THR A 65 -9.08 -0.95 -15.72
N VAL A 66 -8.30 0.10 -15.51
CA VAL A 66 -6.87 0.14 -15.92
C VAL A 66 -5.87 0.45 -14.79
N GLY A 67 -6.32 0.50 -13.53
CA GLY A 67 -5.45 0.79 -12.38
C GLY A 67 -4.28 -0.18 -12.21
N SER A 68 -4.41 -1.44 -12.65
CA SER A 68 -3.35 -2.44 -12.61
C SER A 68 -2.13 -2.06 -13.46
N TYR A 69 -2.34 -1.49 -14.65
CA TYR A 69 -1.25 -1.05 -15.52
C TYR A 69 -0.50 0.15 -14.99
N VAL A 70 -1.16 1.01 -14.19
CA VAL A 70 -0.48 2.16 -13.58
C VAL A 70 0.42 1.71 -12.42
N LEU A 71 -0.02 0.75 -11.60
CA LEU A 71 0.86 0.11 -10.60
C LEU A 71 2.07 -0.58 -11.26
N TYR A 72 1.86 -1.25 -12.38
CA TYR A 72 2.95 -1.81 -13.16
C TYR A 72 3.91 -0.73 -13.70
N ALA A 73 3.38 0.35 -14.30
CA ALA A 73 4.18 1.45 -14.80
C ALA A 73 5.02 2.10 -13.69
N LEU A 74 4.40 2.35 -12.51
CA LEU A 74 5.10 2.83 -11.31
C LEU A 74 6.27 1.91 -10.93
N SER A 75 6.07 0.59 -10.97
CA SER A 75 7.13 -0.38 -10.67
C SER A 75 8.28 -0.29 -11.69
N GLN A 76 7.97 -0.25 -12.99
CA GLN A 76 8.98 -0.12 -14.04
C GLN A 76 9.73 1.21 -14.00
N ASN A 77 9.04 2.28 -13.63
CA ASN A 77 9.62 3.61 -13.47
C ASN A 77 10.33 3.79 -12.12
N LYS A 78 10.38 2.76 -11.25
CA LYS A 78 10.99 2.81 -9.90
C LYS A 78 10.33 3.83 -8.96
N HIS A 79 9.04 4.07 -9.17
CA HIS A 79 8.19 4.97 -8.38
C HIS A 79 7.07 4.23 -7.62
N ALA A 80 7.04 2.90 -7.68
CA ALA A 80 6.12 2.08 -6.90
C ALA A 80 6.38 2.14 -5.39
N PRO A 81 5.36 1.89 -4.57
CA PRO A 81 5.56 1.62 -3.16
C PRO A 81 6.35 0.32 -2.97
N THR A 82 7.07 0.23 -1.86
CA THR A 82 7.83 -0.96 -1.47
C THR A 82 6.94 -2.14 -1.11
N ALA A 83 5.76 -1.87 -0.54
CA ALA A 83 4.72 -2.85 -0.26
C ALA A 83 3.35 -2.15 -0.20
N ILE A 84 2.28 -2.92 -0.33
CA ILE A 84 0.89 -2.46 -0.22
C ILE A 84 0.18 -3.20 0.91
N VAL A 85 -0.60 -2.48 1.71
CA VAL A 85 -1.49 -3.04 2.73
C VAL A 85 -2.90 -2.49 2.51
N ASN A 86 -3.89 -3.38 2.31
CA ASN A 86 -5.29 -2.99 2.21
C ASN A 86 -6.16 -3.52 3.36
N ALA A 87 -7.27 -2.82 3.64
CA ALA A 87 -8.32 -3.41 4.46
C ALA A 87 -8.97 -4.57 3.69
N GLU A 88 -9.29 -4.33 2.42
CA GLU A 88 -9.71 -5.35 1.48
C GLU A 88 -9.22 -5.01 0.08
N ALA A 89 -8.49 -5.94 -0.53
CA ALA A 89 -7.93 -5.75 -1.85
C ALA A 89 -8.99 -5.99 -2.93
N GLU A 90 -9.12 -5.03 -3.86
CA GLU A 90 -9.81 -5.28 -5.12
C GLU A 90 -8.89 -6.05 -6.09
N ALA A 91 -9.50 -6.87 -6.97
CA ALA A 91 -8.78 -7.69 -7.94
C ALA A 91 -7.82 -6.86 -8.82
N ILE A 92 -8.19 -5.61 -9.14
CA ILE A 92 -7.36 -4.73 -9.97
C ILE A 92 -6.07 -4.29 -9.28
N ILE A 93 -6.13 -4.01 -7.97
CA ILE A 93 -4.96 -3.64 -7.16
C ILE A 93 -4.08 -4.87 -6.94
N ALA A 94 -4.71 -6.00 -6.58
CA ALA A 94 -4.01 -7.28 -6.44
C ALA A 94 -3.25 -7.66 -7.71
N THR A 95 -3.91 -7.56 -8.87
CA THR A 95 -3.28 -7.83 -10.18
C THR A 95 -2.10 -6.89 -10.41
N GLY A 96 -2.27 -5.58 -10.18
CA GLY A 96 -1.22 -4.59 -10.31
C GLY A 96 0.00 -4.86 -9.41
N ALA A 97 -0.24 -5.24 -8.16
CA ALA A 97 0.81 -5.61 -7.22
C ALA A 97 1.57 -6.87 -7.66
N ILE A 98 0.86 -7.91 -8.12
CA ILE A 98 1.46 -9.17 -8.60
C ILE A 98 2.34 -8.92 -9.83
N ILE A 99 1.82 -8.24 -10.86
CA ILE A 99 2.60 -7.96 -12.08
C ILE A 99 3.74 -6.97 -11.83
N GLY A 100 3.54 -6.03 -10.89
CA GLY A 100 4.53 -5.06 -10.45
C GLY A 100 5.57 -5.64 -9.48
N LYS A 101 5.42 -6.90 -9.06
CA LYS A 101 6.25 -7.57 -8.03
C LYS A 101 6.34 -6.77 -6.73
N ILE A 102 5.23 -6.15 -6.33
CA ILE A 102 5.09 -5.40 -5.09
C ILE A 102 4.50 -6.35 -4.04
N PRO A 103 5.20 -6.63 -2.93
CA PRO A 103 4.63 -7.37 -1.82
C PRO A 103 3.32 -6.77 -1.34
N MET A 104 2.32 -7.62 -1.13
CA MET A 104 0.98 -7.15 -0.76
C MET A 104 0.30 -8.09 0.21
N ILE A 105 -0.32 -7.50 1.23
CA ILE A 105 -1.24 -8.17 2.16
C ILE A 105 -2.56 -7.39 2.24
N ASP A 106 -3.65 -8.06 2.60
CA ASP A 106 -4.90 -7.42 2.96
C ASP A 106 -5.58 -8.08 4.17
N ARG A 107 -6.73 -7.55 4.61
CA ARG A 107 -7.53 -8.10 5.71
C ARG A 107 -6.72 -8.33 6.98
N ILE A 108 -5.90 -7.34 7.33
CA ILE A 108 -5.07 -7.41 8.53
C ILE A 108 -5.93 -7.44 9.80
N ASP A 109 -5.43 -8.04 10.87
CA ASP A 109 -6.10 -8.25 12.15
C ASP A 109 -6.13 -6.99 13.05
N VAL A 110 -5.81 -5.82 12.48
CA VAL A 110 -5.89 -4.52 13.13
C VAL A 110 -6.57 -3.49 12.21
N SER A 111 -7.27 -2.51 12.78
CA SER A 111 -7.80 -1.41 11.97
C SER A 111 -6.67 -0.57 11.36
N LEU A 112 -6.78 -0.21 10.07
CA LEU A 112 -5.84 0.70 9.41
C LEU A 112 -5.73 2.05 10.14
N THR A 113 -6.81 2.51 10.79
CA THR A 113 -6.84 3.76 11.55
C THR A 113 -5.91 3.77 12.77
N ARG A 114 -5.47 2.59 13.22
CA ARG A 114 -4.55 2.46 14.36
C ARG A 114 -3.09 2.50 13.95
N LEU A 115 -2.80 2.43 12.64
CA LEU A 115 -1.45 2.51 12.11
C LEU A 115 -1.02 3.97 12.06
N LYS A 116 0.20 4.26 12.52
CA LYS A 116 0.74 5.62 12.55
C LYS A 116 1.63 5.87 11.34
N ASP A 117 1.39 6.97 10.64
CA ASP A 117 2.24 7.44 9.54
C ASP A 117 3.72 7.50 9.93
N GLY A 118 4.60 7.15 8.99
CA GLY A 118 6.05 7.16 9.17
C GLY A 118 6.60 6.01 10.00
N THR A 119 5.77 5.20 10.67
CA THR A 119 6.23 4.01 11.38
C THR A 119 6.93 3.05 10.42
N HIS A 120 8.09 2.53 10.81
CA HIS A 120 8.79 1.56 9.98
C HIS A 120 8.11 0.19 10.12
N VAL A 121 7.89 -0.47 8.99
CA VAL A 121 7.33 -1.81 8.97
C VAL A 121 8.06 -2.69 7.98
N THR A 122 7.95 -4.00 8.17
CA THR A 122 8.35 -5.00 7.19
C THR A 122 7.14 -5.85 6.83
N VAL A 123 6.80 -5.92 5.55
CA VAL A 123 5.66 -6.69 5.03
C VAL A 123 6.18 -7.93 4.31
N ASP A 124 5.65 -9.09 4.64
CA ASP A 124 5.83 -10.34 3.90
C ASP A 124 4.50 -10.76 3.28
N GLY A 125 4.38 -10.52 1.97
CA GLY A 125 3.18 -10.84 1.21
C GLY A 125 3.05 -12.32 0.85
N GLY A 126 4.09 -13.14 1.09
CA GLY A 126 4.04 -14.59 0.87
C GLY A 126 3.34 -15.32 2.00
N ILE A 127 3.61 -14.93 3.25
CA ILE A 127 2.98 -15.53 4.45
C ILE A 127 1.84 -14.69 5.03
N GLY A 128 1.66 -13.44 4.57
CA GLY A 128 0.58 -12.58 5.04
C GLY A 128 0.86 -11.93 6.39
N GLU A 129 2.10 -11.48 6.62
CA GLU A 129 2.50 -10.89 7.90
C GLU A 129 3.13 -9.51 7.73
N MET A 130 2.97 -8.66 8.75
CA MET A 130 3.60 -7.35 8.86
C MET A 130 4.24 -7.20 10.25
N GLU A 131 5.53 -6.95 10.28
CA GLU A 131 6.29 -6.57 11.47
C GLU A 131 6.18 -5.04 11.63
N TYR A 132 5.54 -4.56 12.70
CA TYR A 132 5.29 -3.14 12.96
C TYR A 132 6.15 -2.61 14.10
N GLU A 133 7.02 -1.63 13.82
CA GLU A 133 7.98 -1.10 14.79
C GLU A 133 7.40 0.03 15.64
N GLY A 134 6.62 -0.34 16.66
CA GLY A 134 6.11 0.63 17.63
C GLY A 134 4.83 0.20 18.29
N GLU A 135 4.07 1.19 18.72
CA GLU A 135 2.77 1.01 19.36
C GLU A 135 1.66 1.51 18.45
N LEU A 136 0.59 0.72 18.35
CA LEU A 136 -0.63 1.10 17.65
C LEU A 136 -1.29 2.31 18.34
N ALA A 137 -2.02 3.11 17.57
CA ALA A 137 -2.89 4.13 18.15
C ALA A 137 -4.02 3.46 18.96
N PRO A 138 -4.66 4.21 19.88
CA PRO A 138 -5.87 3.77 20.57
C PRO A 138 -6.95 3.37 19.55
N ALA A 139 -7.80 2.42 19.94
CA ALA A 139 -8.95 2.02 19.12
C ALA A 139 -10.05 3.09 19.14
#